data_AF-R1G9Z1-F1
#
_entry.id   AF-R1G9Z1-F1
#
_cell.length_a   1.000
_cell.length_b   1.000
_cell.length_c   1.000
_cell.angle_alpha   90.00
_cell.angle_beta   90.00
_cell.angle_gamma   90.00
#
_symmetry.space_group_name_H-M   'P 1'
#
loop_
_entity.id
_entity.type
_entity.pdbx_description
1 polymer ?
#
loop_
_entity_poly.entity_id
_entity_poly.type
_entity_poly.pdbx_seq_one_letter_code
_entity_poly.pdbx_strand_id
1 'polypeptide(L)'
;EPTAVIRGRSVLSLRPIPAWSEITFHYASTEYDMAEPFTCRCGAAGCDGTIQGFRHLPPERRESLRELLSPYLLAVLDGRIPEPAGV
;
A
#
# COMPACT_ATOMS: atom_id res chain seq x y z
N GLU A 1 -3.69 -4.06 -9.86
CA GLU A 1 -3.05 -2.74 -9.73
C GLU A 1 -4.02 -1.68 -9.22
N PRO A 2 -3.60 -0.84 -8.25
CA PRO A 2 -4.41 0.26 -7.72
C PRO A 2 -4.69 1.31 -8.79
N THR A 3 -5.82 2.03 -8.67
CA THR A 3 -6.18 3.13 -9.59
C THR A 3 -5.78 4.50 -9.04
N ALA A 4 -5.55 4.59 -7.72
CA ALA A 4 -5.21 5.82 -7.03
C ALA A 4 -4.16 5.59 -5.93
N VAL A 5 -3.60 6.70 -5.45
CA VAL A 5 -2.65 6.74 -4.36
C VAL A 5 -3.08 7.79 -3.32
N ILE A 6 -2.79 7.51 -2.05
CA ILE A 6 -3.06 8.44 -0.95
C ILE A 6 -1.84 9.32 -0.69
N ARG A 7 -2.07 10.64 -0.61
CA ARG A 7 -1.06 11.65 -0.26
C ARG A 7 -1.63 12.60 0.79
N GLY A 8 -1.22 12.42 2.04
CA GLY A 8 -1.80 13.16 3.15
C GLY A 8 -3.31 12.88 3.24
N ARG A 9 -4.13 13.91 3.02
CA ARG A 9 -5.61 13.81 3.02
C ARG A 9 -6.22 13.76 1.60
N SER A 10 -5.39 13.59 0.58
CA SER A 10 -5.81 13.59 -0.82
C SER A 10 -5.72 12.19 -1.44
N VAL A 11 -6.65 11.88 -2.34
CA VAL A 11 -6.64 10.68 -3.18
C VAL A 11 -6.38 11.12 -4.61
N LEU A 12 -5.25 10.68 -5.19
CA LEU A 12 -4.79 11.11 -6.50
C LEU A 12 -4.82 9.92 -7.46
N SER A 13 -5.42 10.10 -8.63
CA SER A 13 -5.48 9.06 -9.66
C SER A 13 -4.09 8.79 -10.26
N LEU A 14 -3.72 7.52 -10.41
CA LEU A 14 -2.49 7.09 -11.10
C LEU A 14 -2.68 6.98 -12.62
N ARG A 15 -3.93 6.90 -13.06
CA ARG A 15 -4.36 6.74 -14.45
C ARG A 15 -5.78 7.30 -14.59
N PRO A 16 -6.27 7.55 -15.82
CA PRO A 16 -7.69 7.88 -16.03
C PRO A 16 -8.59 6.80 -15.40
N ILE A 17 -9.57 7.24 -14.61
CA ILE A 17 -10.55 6.37 -13.94
C ILE A 17 -11.90 6.58 -14.64
N PRO A 18 -12.43 5.57 -15.34
CA PRO A 18 -13.75 5.66 -15.97
C PRO A 18 -14.83 6.00 -14.96
N ALA A 19 -15.84 6.75 -15.40
CA ALA A 19 -17.03 6.99 -14.58
C ALA A 19 -17.61 5.67 -14.07
N TRP A 20 -18.03 5.66 -12.81
CA TRP A 20 -18.64 4.49 -12.14
C TRP A 20 -17.72 3.29 -11.90
N SER A 21 -16.41 3.43 -12.10
CA SER A 21 -15.44 2.41 -11.70
C SER A 21 -14.92 2.64 -10.27
N GLU A 22 -14.47 1.57 -9.62
CA GLU A 22 -13.95 1.65 -8.26
C GLU A 22 -12.63 2.42 -8.20
N ILE A 23 -12.53 3.29 -7.18
CA ILE A 23 -11.27 3.90 -6.77
C ILE A 23 -10.59 2.95 -5.79
N THR A 24 -9.41 2.47 -6.15
CA THR A 24 -8.65 1.49 -5.37
C THR A 24 -7.25 2.01 -5.05
N PHE A 25 -6.74 1.69 -3.87
CA PHE A 25 -5.37 1.99 -3.45
C PHE A 25 -4.75 0.76 -2.79
N HIS A 26 -3.43 0.78 -2.63
CA HIS A 26 -2.70 -0.33 -2.02
C HIS A 26 -2.61 -0.12 -0.51
N TYR A 27 -3.21 -0.97 0.32
CA TYR A 27 -3.17 -0.82 1.79
C TYR A 27 -1.75 -0.75 2.34
N ALA A 28 -0.84 -1.60 1.87
CA ALA A 28 0.57 -1.53 2.29
C ALA A 28 1.31 -0.24 1.85
N SER A 29 0.66 0.68 1.14
CA SER A 29 1.23 2.00 0.84
C SER A 29 1.04 3.03 1.98
N THR A 30 0.14 2.76 2.91
CA THR A 30 -0.17 3.66 4.04
C THR A 30 -0.12 2.93 5.38
N GLU A 31 -0.43 1.64 5.42
CA GLU A 31 -0.51 0.85 6.64
C GLU A 31 0.76 0.03 6.84
N TYR A 32 1.49 0.30 7.92
CA TYR A 32 2.65 -0.50 8.30
C TYR A 32 2.24 -1.90 8.74
N ASP A 33 1.24 -1.97 9.62
CA ASP A 33 0.68 -3.17 10.21
C ASP A 33 -0.82 -2.97 10.37
N MET A 34 -1.63 -3.91 9.88
CA MET A 34 -3.08 -3.81 9.95
C MET A 34 -3.60 -4.46 11.22
N ALA A 35 -4.44 -3.74 11.95
CA ALA A 35 -5.12 -4.27 13.14
C ALA A 35 -6.03 -5.47 12.81
N GLU A 36 -6.66 -5.45 11.63
CA GLU A 36 -7.55 -6.53 11.16
C GLU A 36 -7.19 -6.93 9.72
N PRO A 37 -6.35 -7.96 9.56
CA PRO A 37 -6.05 -8.52 8.25
C PRO A 37 -7.26 -9.16 7.56
N PHE A 38 -7.27 -9.16 6.23
CA PHE A 38 -8.35 -9.76 5.44
C PHE A 38 -7.87 -10.37 4.12
N THR A 39 -8.64 -11.33 3.58
CA THR A 39 -8.39 -11.90 2.26
C THR A 39 -8.74 -10.89 1.16
N CYS A 40 -7.74 -10.50 0.36
CA CYS A 40 -7.91 -9.62 -0.77
C CYS A 40 -8.74 -10.27 -1.88
N ARG A 41 -9.62 -9.48 -2.51
CA ARG A 41 -10.45 -9.91 -3.63
C ARG A 41 -10.32 -9.00 -4.85
N CYS A 42 -9.19 -8.31 -4.98
CA CYS A 42 -9.00 -7.31 -6.04
C CYS A 42 -8.88 -7.89 -7.46
N GLY A 43 -8.64 -9.20 -7.60
CA GLY A 43 -8.53 -9.89 -8.90
C GLY A 43 -7.30 -9.52 -9.73
N ALA A 44 -6.35 -8.74 -9.20
CA ALA A 44 -5.13 -8.38 -9.92
C ALA A 44 -4.14 -9.55 -10.01
N ALA A 45 -3.39 -9.62 -11.11
CA ALA A 45 -2.34 -10.63 -11.28
C ALA A 45 -1.25 -10.55 -10.20
N GLY A 46 -0.89 -9.33 -9.77
CA GLY A 46 0.04 -9.07 -8.67
C GLY A 46 -0.64 -8.93 -7.31
N CYS A 47 -1.68 -9.72 -7.01
CA CYS A 47 -2.38 -9.68 -5.72
C CYS A 47 -1.50 -10.27 -4.60
N ASP A 48 -1.47 -9.61 -3.44
CA ASP A 48 -0.71 -10.07 -2.26
C ASP A 48 -1.46 -11.18 -1.46
N GLY A 49 -2.65 -11.59 -1.91
CA GLY A 49 -3.45 -12.62 -1.23
C GLY A 49 -4.12 -12.10 0.03
N THR A 50 -3.43 -12.12 1.17
CA THR A 50 -3.96 -11.62 2.46
C THR A 50 -3.33 -10.27 2.77
N ILE A 51 -4.16 -9.25 2.95
CA ILE A 51 -3.69 -7.89 3.29
C ILE A 51 -3.44 -7.82 4.79
N GLN A 52 -2.19 -7.58 5.18
CA GLN A 52 -1.73 -7.50 6.57
C GLN A 52 -0.97 -6.20 6.88
N GLY A 53 -0.62 -5.40 5.86
CA GLY A 53 0.22 -4.21 6.00
C GLY A 53 1.64 -4.41 5.45
N PHE A 54 2.37 -3.29 5.31
CA PHE A 54 3.71 -3.21 4.70
C PHE A 54 4.73 -4.15 5.34
N ARG A 55 4.70 -4.32 6.67
CA ARG A 55 5.68 -5.15 7.40
C ARG A 55 5.64 -6.63 7.01
N HIS A 56 4.52 -7.10 6.48
CA HIS A 56 4.35 -8.52 6.16
C HIS A 56 4.72 -8.85 4.71
N LEU A 57 5.06 -7.82 3.91
CA LEU A 57 5.48 -8.01 2.53
C LEU A 57 6.97 -8.38 2.46
N PRO A 58 7.37 -9.25 1.51
CA PRO A 58 8.78 -9.51 1.19
C PRO A 58 9.51 -8.22 0.79
N PRO A 59 10.83 -8.12 1.03
CA PRO A 59 11.60 -6.91 0.73
C PRO A 59 11.45 -6.42 -0.72
N GLU A 60 11.46 -7.33 -1.69
CA GLU A 60 11.33 -7.00 -3.12
C GLU A 60 9.94 -6.39 -3.41
N ARG A 61 8.92 -6.91 -2.73
CA ARG A 61 7.55 -6.41 -2.87
C ARG A 61 7.40 -5.03 -2.22
N ARG A 62 7.98 -4.81 -1.04
CA ARG A 62 8.03 -3.49 -0.39
C ARG A 62 8.69 -2.45 -1.29
N GLU A 63 9.81 -2.80 -1.91
CA GLU A 63 10.54 -1.93 -2.84
C GLU A 63 9.70 -1.61 -4.08
N SER A 64 8.97 -2.58 -4.63
CA SER A 64 8.06 -2.36 -5.77
C SER A 64 6.94 -1.35 -5.50
N LEU A 65 6.63 -1.07 -4.23
CA LEU A 65 5.61 -0.10 -3.82
C LEU A 65 6.18 1.31 -3.58
N ARG A 66 7.49 1.53 -3.71
CA ARG A 66 8.20 2.78 -3.36
C ARG A 66 7.48 4.05 -3.81
N GLU A 67 7.03 4.09 -5.06
CA GLU A 67 6.33 5.26 -5.63
C GLU A 67 4.94 5.47 -5.05
N LEU A 68 4.33 4.45 -4.45
CA LEU A 68 3.01 4.54 -3.82
C LEU A 68 3.10 4.88 -2.34
N LEU A 69 4.23 4.62 -1.67
CA LEU A 69 4.37 4.74 -0.23
C LEU A 69 4.06 6.14 0.30
N SER A 70 3.45 6.18 1.47
CA SER A 70 3.40 7.37 2.30
C SER A 70 4.82 7.83 2.69
N PRO A 71 5.04 9.12 3.01
CA PRO A 71 6.34 9.59 3.45
C PRO A 71 6.91 8.83 4.65
N TYR A 72 6.03 8.35 5.54
CA TYR A 72 6.41 7.56 6.70
C TYR A 72 6.97 6.19 6.29
N LEU A 73 6.24 5.43 5.47
CA LEU A 73 6.69 4.10 5.04
C LEU A 73 7.91 4.17 4.12
N LEU A 74 8.02 5.21 3.30
CA LEU A 74 9.23 5.45 2.50
C LEU A 74 10.45 5.67 3.40
N ALA A 75 10.30 6.42 4.50
CA ALA A 75 11.39 6.62 5.46
C ALA A 75 11.77 5.33 6.21
N VAL A 76 10.80 4.46 6.50
CA VAL A 76 11.06 3.11 7.04
C VAL A 76 11.80 2.24 6.02
N LEU A 77 11.35 2.22 4.77
CA LEU A 77 11.99 1.48 3.67
C LEU A 77 13.45 1.91 3.45
N ASP A 78 13.71 3.22 3.50
CA ASP A 78 15.05 3.80 3.35
C ASP A 78 15.95 3.59 4.59
N GLY A 79 15.44 3.01 5.67
CA GLY A 79 16.16 2.89 6.94
C GLY A 79 16.41 4.22 7.65
N ARG A 80 15.73 5.30 7.25
CA ARG A 80 15.82 6.62 7.89
C ARG A 80 15.08 6.67 9.23
N ILE A 81 14.07 5.81 9.39
CA ILE A 81 13.33 5.60 10.63
C ILE A 81 13.33 4.09 10.90
N PRO A 82 13.53 3.65 12.15
CA PRO A 82 13.45 2.23 12.49
C PRO A 82 12.06 1.66 12.21
N GLU A 83 12.00 0.37 11.93
CA GLU A 83 10.73 -0.35 11.90
C GLU A 83 9.98 -0.17 13.24
N PRO A 84 8.73 0.31 13.24
CA PRO A 84 7.98 0.49 14.48
C PRO A 84 7.74 -0.88 15.13
N ALA A 85 7.70 -0.89 16.45
CA ALA A 85 7.22 -2.05 17.20
C ALA A 85 5.77 -2.30 16.74
N GLY A 86 5.53 -3.46 16.14
CA GLY A 86 4.20 -3.87 15.72
C GLY A 86 3.23 -3.84 16.90
N VAL A 87 1.94 -3.66 16.59
CA VAL A 87 0.88 -3.70 17.60
C VAL A 87 0.61 -5.14 18.00
#